data_AF-A0A672GTH0-F1
#
_entry.id   AF-A0A672GTH0-F1
#
_cell.length_a   1.000
_cell.length_b   1.000
_cell.length_c   1.000
_cell.angle_alpha   90.00
_cell.angle_beta   90.00
_cell.angle_gamma   90.00
#
_symmetry.space_group_name_H-M   'P 1'
#
loop_
_entity.id
_entity.type
_entity.pdbx_description
1 polymer ?
#
loop_
_entity_poly.entity_id
_entity_poly.type
_entity_poly.pdbx_seq_one_letter_code
_entity_poly.pdbx_strand_id
1 'polypeptide(L)'
;MTYNFNNHGIPFLPGYSFRDVSKSAFHRSQTLGYKNGYALPHRASVRPAQDSLLSEYHLTHQDITDLTYGPADQKLHKAFIPAHVTLDKKVLRYYAYFVEDVLDSPEVGQCVRPVVIYYYLVDDSMCIFEPRVQNSGTQQGKRIKRQRFPKNDRGEYYKWKDLNLRMDLDVYGVKYHITQCDAFTKEFMESEGILVNDPEPMPVDSHSKDHQKPQPPYSTPSKLDKLYQFLNMDGKVLRFFALFDDADETRFVKIHYYLVDDTVEITNVQEPGSSDDPFPVLLHRLKIPKQIKKENFPICVMEVSDEEVEYYSPKDFQLGQTINLLGRSFTLYQCDGFTREYYQKNHPDMEMKSVEIPKKSDVVQDRKKVPPYNGFGSLEDSLQNCLFLNPKPPKINPLKKLEKQNQVLRYSARLESPHPEDESRRFILSYYLSDDMISIFEKSSSLCFFGGKFLKKTRVPKPGSTVENPEYYSPADFAIGAIVEVFSHRFVLTDADRYVLTYLESVWDQIPSQTLDSIRQKLDEGTTHTRCVHRVHFTFKSLCIQ
;
A
#
# COMPACT_ATOMS: atom_id res chain seq x y z
N MET A 1 41.14 118.91 9.62
CA MET A 1 42.55 119.25 9.34
C MET A 1 43.31 119.35 10.66
N THR A 2 44.19 118.39 10.93
CA THR A 2 45.56 118.57 11.46
C THR A 2 46.13 117.18 11.74
N TYR A 3 47.16 116.83 10.97
CA TYR A 3 48.00 115.65 11.14
C TYR A 3 48.96 115.87 12.33
N ASN A 4 49.34 114.81 13.04
CA ASN A 4 50.64 114.77 13.70
C ASN A 4 51.28 113.39 13.50
N PHE A 5 52.29 113.38 12.64
CA PHE A 5 53.28 112.32 12.45
C PHE A 5 54.28 112.37 13.62
N ASN A 6 54.60 111.21 14.19
CA ASN A 6 55.96 110.89 14.66
C ASN A 6 56.04 109.38 14.92
N ASN A 7 56.25 108.64 13.83
CA ASN A 7 56.64 107.25 13.89
C ASN A 7 57.92 107.12 13.06
N HIS A 8 59.08 107.41 13.66
CA HIS A 8 60.40 107.22 13.04
C HIS A 8 60.79 105.73 13.02
N GLY A 9 59.93 104.88 12.45
CA GLY A 9 60.28 103.52 12.10
C GLY A 9 60.87 103.52 10.70
N ILE A 10 62.17 103.22 10.57
CA ILE A 10 62.81 103.07 9.25
C ILE A 10 62.08 101.92 8.52
N PRO A 11 61.60 102.13 7.28
CA PRO A 11 60.86 101.11 6.55
C PRO A 11 61.78 99.94 6.18
N PHE A 12 61.28 98.71 6.29
CA PHE A 12 61.98 97.47 5.92
C PHE A 12 62.05 97.28 4.39
N LEU A 13 62.55 98.30 3.67
CA LEU A 13 62.85 98.22 2.25
C LEU A 13 64.28 97.71 2.03
N PRO A 14 64.55 96.97 0.93
CA PRO A 14 65.91 96.56 0.58
C PRO A 14 66.85 97.78 0.53
N GLY A 15 67.93 97.77 1.33
CA GLY A 15 68.89 98.87 1.43
C GLY A 15 68.84 99.68 2.73
N TYR A 16 67.74 99.58 3.51
CA TYR A 16 67.61 100.20 4.84
C TYR A 16 67.78 99.20 6.00
N SER A 17 68.52 98.11 5.78
CA SER A 17 68.88 97.12 6.80
C SER A 17 70.40 97.00 6.95
N PHE A 18 70.86 97.00 8.20
CA PHE A 18 72.30 96.88 8.51
C PHE A 18 72.63 95.43 8.88
N ARG A 19 73.72 94.89 8.31
CA ARG A 19 74.22 93.56 8.70
C ARG A 19 75.03 93.69 9.97
N ASP A 20 74.64 92.96 11.01
CA ASP A 20 75.39 92.86 12.25
C ASP A 20 76.60 91.93 12.06
N VAL A 21 77.79 92.52 12.07
CA VAL A 21 79.10 91.84 11.90
C VAL A 21 79.58 91.14 13.18
N SER A 22 78.92 91.33 14.32
CA SER A 22 79.32 90.69 15.60
C SER A 22 78.75 89.27 15.78
N LYS A 23 77.81 88.84 14.91
CA LYS A 23 77.16 87.54 15.01
C LYS A 23 78.07 86.41 14.50
N SER A 24 78.61 85.62 15.43
CA SER A 24 79.53 84.50 15.14
C SER A 24 78.89 83.11 15.13
N ALA A 25 77.65 82.94 15.64
CA ALA A 25 76.94 81.66 15.70
C ALA A 25 75.68 81.66 14.81
N PHE A 26 75.61 80.70 13.88
CA PHE A 26 74.51 80.55 12.90
C PHE A 26 73.78 79.20 13.02
N HIS A 27 73.92 78.50 14.14
CA HIS A 27 73.24 77.23 14.35
C HIS A 27 71.71 77.41 14.36
N ARG A 28 70.98 76.50 13.70
CA ARG A 28 69.51 76.49 13.76
C ARG A 28 69.05 75.69 14.97
N SER A 29 68.30 76.29 15.87
CA SER A 29 67.62 75.56 16.94
C SER A 29 66.54 74.65 16.34
N GLN A 30 66.55 73.35 16.65
CA GLN A 30 65.50 72.41 16.26
C GLN A 30 64.24 72.65 17.10
N THR A 31 63.48 73.68 16.72
CA THR A 31 62.20 74.05 17.32
C THR A 31 61.01 73.37 16.65
N LEU A 32 61.24 72.61 15.59
CA LEU A 32 60.23 71.85 14.87
C LEU A 32 60.74 70.42 14.72
N GLY A 33 59.99 69.45 15.24
CA GLY A 33 60.34 68.04 15.16
C GLY A 33 59.11 67.15 15.04
N TYR A 34 59.29 65.91 14.62
CA TYR A 34 58.23 64.92 14.57
C TYR A 34 58.38 63.95 15.73
N LYS A 35 57.28 63.68 16.45
CA LYS A 35 57.21 62.58 17.42
C LYS A 35 55.99 61.73 17.10
N ASN A 36 56.22 60.45 16.86
CA ASN A 36 55.18 59.46 16.51
C ASN A 36 54.27 59.92 15.35
N GLY A 37 54.85 60.52 14.30
CA GLY A 37 54.14 60.90 13.08
C GLY A 37 53.49 62.28 13.08
N TYR A 38 53.46 63.00 14.21
CA TYR A 38 52.88 64.33 14.30
C TYR A 38 53.96 65.42 14.40
N ALA A 39 53.77 66.52 13.68
CA ALA A 39 54.64 67.70 13.74
C ALA A 39 54.39 68.46 15.05
N LEU A 40 55.40 68.54 15.91
CA LEU A 40 55.33 69.24 17.19
C LEU A 40 56.35 70.40 17.22
N PRO A 41 55.89 71.63 17.48
CA PRO A 41 56.81 72.73 17.78
C PRO A 41 57.35 72.61 19.21
N HIS A 42 58.67 72.53 19.34
CA HIS A 42 59.38 72.73 20.61
C HIS A 42 59.68 74.22 20.82
N ARG A 43 59.41 74.74 22.02
CA ARG A 43 59.84 76.09 22.41
C ARG A 43 61.37 76.12 22.44
N ALA A 44 61.97 77.08 21.75
CA ALA A 44 63.40 77.29 21.79
C ALA A 44 63.80 77.73 23.21
N SER A 45 64.56 76.92 23.95
CA SER A 45 65.31 77.39 25.11
C SER A 45 66.63 78.00 24.63
N VAL A 46 66.56 79.19 24.05
CA VAL A 46 67.78 79.95 23.77
C VAL A 46 68.24 80.55 25.10
N ARG A 47 69.38 80.06 25.62
CA ARG A 47 70.21 80.82 26.57
C ARG A 47 71.42 81.39 25.83
N PRO A 48 71.63 82.71 25.90
CA PRO A 48 72.96 83.29 25.84
C PRO A 48 73.34 83.90 27.20
N ALA A 49 74.43 83.37 27.77
CA ALA A 49 75.39 83.96 28.73
C ALA A 49 74.90 84.83 29.92
N GLN A 50 75.31 84.39 31.13
CA GLN A 50 75.41 85.11 32.45
C GLN A 50 74.07 85.63 33.01
N ASP A 51 73.51 85.17 34.13
CA ASP A 51 74.12 84.84 35.42
C ASP A 51 73.44 83.63 36.11
N SER A 52 74.22 82.97 36.95
CA SER A 52 73.76 81.98 37.93
C SER A 52 72.73 82.59 38.88
N LEU A 53 71.65 81.87 39.18
CA LEU A 53 71.26 81.51 40.55
C LEU A 53 70.13 80.46 40.53
N LEU A 54 70.50 79.30 41.07
CA LEU A 54 69.74 78.27 41.81
C LEU A 54 68.37 77.79 41.32
N SER A 55 68.36 76.48 41.05
CA SER A 55 67.22 75.57 41.05
C SER A 55 66.54 75.51 42.42
N GLU A 56 65.22 75.72 42.47
CA GLU A 56 64.39 75.36 43.63
C GLU A 56 63.26 74.41 43.21
N TYR A 57 63.62 73.12 43.14
CA TYR A 57 62.73 72.06 43.59
C TYR A 57 63.18 71.70 45.01
N HIS A 58 62.56 72.32 46.01
CA HIS A 58 62.37 71.83 47.38
C HIS A 58 62.15 73.04 48.27
N LEU A 59 60.92 73.27 48.73
CA LEU A 59 60.64 73.85 50.04
C LEU A 59 59.26 73.37 50.48
N THR A 60 59.30 72.46 51.45
CA THR A 60 58.20 71.95 52.26
C THR A 60 57.61 73.06 53.12
N HIS A 61 56.33 72.93 53.47
CA HIS A 61 55.61 73.78 54.41
C HIS A 61 56.41 74.09 55.67
N GLN A 62 56.71 75.38 55.88
CA GLN A 62 56.57 76.13 57.14
C GLN A 62 57.12 77.55 56.93
N ASP A 63 56.34 78.54 57.37
CA ASP A 63 56.73 79.91 57.69
C ASP A 63 57.12 80.89 56.55
N ILE A 64 56.12 81.57 55.97
CA ILE A 64 56.19 83.04 55.80
C ILE A 64 54.81 83.65 56.12
N THR A 65 54.77 84.35 57.24
CA THR A 65 53.70 85.18 57.78
C THR A 65 53.53 86.51 57.03
N ASP A 66 52.29 87.02 57.04
CA ASP A 66 51.87 88.42 56.93
C ASP A 66 52.40 89.30 55.77
N LEU A 67 51.64 89.31 54.67
CA LEU A 67 51.52 90.49 53.80
C LEU A 67 50.02 90.78 53.53
N THR A 68 49.56 91.92 54.02
CA THR A 68 48.18 92.39 54.16
C THR A 68 47.54 92.93 52.86
N TYR A 69 47.93 92.40 51.70
CA TYR A 69 47.25 92.71 50.43
C TYR A 69 46.98 91.40 49.69
N GLY A 70 45.69 91.04 49.61
CA GLY A 70 45.25 89.83 48.91
C GLY A 70 45.71 89.82 47.45
N PRO A 71 46.05 88.64 46.89
CA PRO A 71 46.49 88.55 45.50
C PRO A 71 45.36 89.01 44.58
N ALA A 72 45.67 89.95 43.69
CA ALA A 72 44.78 90.36 42.62
C ALA A 72 44.35 89.12 41.83
N ASP A 73 43.03 88.98 41.65
CA ASP A 73 42.37 87.88 40.93
C ASP A 73 43.02 87.70 39.55
N GLN A 74 43.98 86.77 39.46
CA GLN A 74 44.55 86.35 38.20
C GLN A 74 43.43 85.62 37.47
N LYS A 75 42.71 86.32 36.60
CA LYS A 75 41.75 85.70 35.66
C LYS A 75 42.46 84.55 34.98
N LEU A 76 42.17 83.33 35.42
CA LEU A 76 42.61 82.10 34.76
C LEU A 76 42.05 82.15 33.34
N HIS A 77 42.89 82.51 32.37
CA HIS A 77 42.56 82.37 30.97
C HIS A 77 42.31 80.88 30.73
N LYS A 78 41.03 80.49 30.60
CA LYS A 78 40.65 79.12 30.28
C LYS A 78 41.40 78.71 29.02
N ALA A 79 42.07 77.56 29.06
CA ALA A 79 42.73 77.00 27.89
C ALA A 79 41.72 76.90 26.75
N PHE A 80 42.07 77.38 25.55
CA PHE A 80 41.22 77.23 24.37
C PHE A 80 41.15 75.75 24.00
N ILE A 81 39.99 75.14 24.21
CA ILE A 81 39.71 73.77 23.78
C ILE A 81 38.89 73.84 22.50
N PRO A 82 39.36 73.27 21.38
CA PRO A 82 38.60 73.26 20.13
C PRO A 82 37.22 72.59 20.28
N ALA A 83 36.23 73.08 19.53
CA ALA A 83 34.85 72.58 19.59
C ALA A 83 34.74 71.07 19.31
N HIS A 84 35.56 70.52 18.42
CA HIS A 84 35.57 69.09 18.12
C HIS A 84 36.03 68.22 19.30
N VAL A 85 36.72 68.79 20.29
CA VAL A 85 37.15 68.10 21.51
C VAL A 85 36.11 68.27 22.62
N THR A 86 35.51 69.44 22.75
CA THR A 86 34.49 69.71 23.80
C THR A 86 33.13 69.10 23.50
N LEU A 87 32.80 68.94 22.22
CA LEU A 87 31.53 68.40 21.73
C LEU A 87 31.64 66.92 21.32
N ASP A 88 32.83 66.31 21.43
CA ASP A 88 33.02 64.91 21.07
C ASP A 88 32.04 64.01 21.87
N LYS A 89 31.42 63.06 21.15
CA LYS A 89 30.39 62.13 21.66
C LYS A 89 29.13 62.77 22.26
N LYS A 90 28.97 64.10 22.21
CA LYS A 90 27.71 64.75 22.59
C LYS A 90 26.75 64.71 21.40
N VAL A 91 25.65 64.00 21.57
CA VAL A 91 24.66 63.75 20.52
C VAL A 91 23.29 64.06 21.08
N LEU A 92 22.55 64.94 20.40
CA LEU A 92 21.15 65.18 20.72
C LEU A 92 20.30 64.08 20.07
N ARG A 93 19.27 63.64 20.79
CA ARG A 93 18.44 62.52 20.40
C ARG A 93 16.97 62.91 20.54
N TYR A 94 16.27 62.84 19.42
CA TYR A 94 14.86 63.13 19.32
C TYR A 94 14.10 61.88 18.87
N TYR A 95 12.90 61.71 19.40
CA TYR A 95 11.93 60.72 18.95
C TYR A 95 10.91 61.43 18.09
N ALA A 96 10.64 60.85 16.93
CA ALA A 96 9.75 61.42 15.94
C ALA A 96 8.98 60.30 15.23
N TYR A 97 8.00 60.66 14.41
CA TYR A 97 7.36 59.74 13.49
C TYR A 97 7.14 60.41 12.14
N PHE A 98 6.93 59.61 11.11
CA PHE A 98 6.40 60.08 9.83
C PHE A 98 5.23 59.20 9.42
N VAL A 99 4.35 59.74 8.59
CA VAL A 99 3.19 59.01 8.06
C VAL A 99 3.51 58.57 6.64
N GLU A 100 3.25 57.30 6.34
CA GLU A 100 3.42 56.70 5.02
C GLU A 100 2.06 56.20 4.52
N ASP A 101 1.66 56.61 3.32
CA ASP A 101 0.40 56.18 2.70
C ASP A 101 0.56 54.74 2.17
N VAL A 102 -0.35 53.84 2.53
CA VAL A 102 -0.33 52.43 2.10
C VAL A 102 -1.44 52.22 1.06
N LEU A 103 -1.04 51.91 -0.17
CA LEU A 103 -1.97 51.80 -1.31
C LEU A 103 -2.72 50.45 -1.38
N ASP A 104 -2.14 49.38 -0.84
CA ASP A 104 -2.58 47.99 -1.09
C ASP A 104 -3.37 47.35 0.08
N SER A 105 -3.80 48.14 1.08
CA SER A 105 -4.59 47.67 2.23
C SER A 105 -5.96 48.35 2.26
N PRO A 106 -7.08 47.59 2.16
CA PRO A 106 -8.42 48.17 2.23
C PRO A 106 -8.78 48.74 3.61
N GLU A 107 -8.01 48.43 4.66
CA GLU A 107 -8.32 48.79 6.06
C GLU A 107 -7.41 49.88 6.64
N VAL A 108 -6.24 50.14 6.06
CA VAL A 108 -5.24 51.08 6.61
C VAL A 108 -4.77 52.01 5.50
N GLY A 109 -5.39 53.20 5.41
CA GLY A 109 -4.98 54.22 4.43
C GLY A 109 -3.65 54.92 4.76
N GLN A 110 -3.22 54.91 6.03
CA GLN A 110 -2.00 55.57 6.49
C GLN A 110 -1.32 54.77 7.61
N CYS A 111 -0.01 54.56 7.51
CA CYS A 111 0.81 53.88 8.51
C CYS A 111 1.75 54.88 9.21
N VAL A 112 1.73 54.87 10.54
CA VAL A 112 2.62 55.71 11.37
C VAL A 112 3.91 54.96 11.65
N ARG A 113 5.05 55.50 11.21
CA ARG A 113 6.37 54.87 11.40
C ARG A 113 7.22 55.64 12.41
N PRO A 114 7.51 55.06 13.59
CA PRO A 114 8.34 55.71 14.61
C PRO A 114 9.80 55.76 14.15
N VAL A 115 10.50 56.85 14.41
CA VAL A 115 11.92 57.04 14.12
C VAL A 115 12.65 57.77 15.24
N VAL A 116 13.97 57.60 15.28
CA VAL A 116 14.87 58.29 16.19
C VAL A 116 15.84 59.12 15.36
N ILE A 117 15.90 60.41 15.65
CA ILE A 117 16.79 61.37 15.00
C ILE A 117 17.96 61.65 15.94
N TYR A 118 19.18 61.42 15.45
CA TYR A 118 20.41 61.76 16.16
C TYR A 118 21.05 62.98 15.52
N TYR A 119 21.39 63.99 16.31
CA TYR A 119 22.12 65.19 15.90
C TYR A 119 23.49 65.22 16.60
N TYR A 120 24.57 65.24 15.82
CA TYR A 120 25.93 65.22 16.31
C TYR A 120 26.45 66.66 16.44
N LEU A 121 26.70 67.12 17.67
CA LEU A 121 27.14 68.50 17.93
C LEU A 121 28.55 68.80 17.40
N VAL A 122 29.36 67.77 17.12
CA VAL A 122 30.75 67.91 16.64
C VAL A 122 30.82 68.56 15.25
N ASP A 123 29.88 68.22 14.37
CA ASP A 123 29.94 68.51 12.94
C ASP A 123 28.60 68.92 12.31
N ASP A 124 27.60 69.22 13.13
CA ASP A 124 26.23 69.57 12.74
C ASP A 124 25.56 68.52 11.81
N SER A 125 25.99 67.25 11.90
CA SER A 125 25.42 66.17 11.10
C SER A 125 24.26 65.48 11.82
N MET A 126 23.37 64.87 11.07
CA MET A 126 22.23 64.10 11.58
C MET A 126 22.12 62.74 10.92
N CYS A 127 21.50 61.78 11.61
CA CYS A 127 21.03 60.55 11.02
C CYS A 127 19.62 60.21 11.52
N ILE A 128 18.82 59.56 10.69
CA ILE A 128 17.49 59.07 11.06
C ILE A 128 17.50 57.54 11.07
N PHE A 129 17.05 56.98 12.18
CA PHE A 129 17.03 55.54 12.43
C PHE A 129 15.62 55.08 12.81
N GLU A 130 15.11 54.09 12.11
CA GLU A 130 13.87 53.42 12.44
C GLU A 130 14.17 52.20 13.35
N PRO A 131 13.63 52.17 14.58
CA PRO A 131 13.82 51.05 15.49
C PRO A 131 13.25 49.76 14.88
N ARG A 132 13.95 48.64 15.12
CA ARG A 132 13.51 47.33 14.63
C ARG A 132 12.37 46.81 15.49
N VAL A 133 11.26 46.44 14.85
CA VAL A 133 10.07 45.86 15.45
C VAL A 133 9.88 44.45 14.88
N GLN A 134 9.78 43.46 15.75
CA GLN A 134 9.55 42.08 15.34
C GLN A 134 8.23 41.97 14.57
N ASN A 135 8.21 41.18 13.49
CA ASN A 135 7.05 40.97 12.62
C ASN A 135 6.54 42.22 11.87
N SER A 136 7.33 43.29 11.75
CA SER A 136 6.88 44.52 11.08
C SER A 136 6.71 44.40 9.56
N GLY A 137 7.30 43.38 8.91
CA GLY A 137 7.22 43.17 7.46
C GLY A 137 7.93 44.23 6.58
N THR A 138 8.35 45.36 7.14
CA THR A 138 9.02 46.46 6.43
C THR A 138 10.54 46.44 6.64
N GLN A 139 11.29 47.02 5.70
CA GLN A 139 12.73 47.23 5.89
C GLN A 139 12.96 48.32 6.95
N GLN A 140 13.57 47.91 8.07
CA GLN A 140 13.84 48.77 9.23
C GLN A 140 15.34 48.97 9.47
N GLY A 141 15.69 50.02 10.22
CA GLY A 141 17.06 50.36 10.58
C GLY A 141 17.45 51.77 10.13
N LYS A 142 18.66 51.95 9.61
CA LYS A 142 19.17 53.28 9.25
C LYS A 142 18.48 53.81 7.99
N ARG A 143 17.48 54.68 8.18
CA ARG A 143 16.70 55.31 7.11
C ARG A 143 17.51 56.38 6.37
N ILE A 144 18.22 57.24 7.10
CA ILE A 144 19.12 58.24 6.53
C ILE A 144 20.48 58.13 7.21
N LYS A 145 21.54 58.02 6.40
CA LYS A 145 22.93 57.96 6.89
C LYS A 145 23.37 59.30 7.47
N ARG A 146 24.41 59.27 8.33
CA ARG A 146 24.96 60.46 9.00
C ARG A 146 25.47 61.45 7.95
N GLN A 147 24.83 62.61 7.87
CA GLN A 147 25.20 63.72 6.98
C GLN A 147 24.55 65.02 7.46
N ARG A 148 24.97 66.17 6.95
CA ARG A 148 24.31 67.45 7.25
C ARG A 148 23.04 67.55 6.41
N PHE A 149 21.87 67.67 7.04
CA PHE A 149 20.60 67.70 6.32
C PHE A 149 20.35 69.09 5.73
N PRO A 150 20.05 69.19 4.42
CA PRO A 150 19.72 70.46 3.80
C PRO A 150 18.37 70.96 4.31
N LYS A 151 18.32 72.24 4.69
CA LYS A 151 17.13 72.96 5.14
C LYS A 151 16.37 73.57 3.96
N ASN A 152 17.11 74.13 3.00
CA ASN A 152 16.58 74.84 1.84
C ASN A 152 17.42 74.52 0.59
N ASP A 153 16.88 74.75 -0.62
CA ASP A 153 17.59 74.60 -1.91
C ASP A 153 18.79 75.56 -2.08
N ARG A 154 18.95 76.52 -1.16
CA ARG A 154 20.06 77.48 -1.11
C ARG A 154 21.33 76.93 -0.46
N GLY A 155 21.33 75.66 -0.05
CA GLY A 155 22.49 75.01 0.58
C GLY A 155 22.67 75.30 2.07
N GLU A 156 21.62 75.82 2.73
CA GLU A 156 21.60 75.97 4.19
C GLU A 156 21.35 74.60 4.85
N TYR A 157 21.98 74.34 5.99
CA TYR A 157 21.81 73.09 6.75
C TYR A 157 21.09 73.35 8.07
N TYR A 158 20.32 72.37 8.51
CA TYR A 158 19.71 72.38 9.84
C TYR A 158 20.76 72.43 10.95
N LYS A 159 20.55 73.31 11.91
CA LYS A 159 21.32 73.38 13.16
C LYS A 159 20.48 72.88 14.32
N TRP A 160 21.13 72.53 15.44
CA TRP A 160 20.42 72.16 16.66
C TRP A 160 19.45 73.26 17.14
N LYS A 161 19.73 74.53 16.83
CA LYS A 161 18.85 75.68 17.11
C LYS A 161 17.54 75.66 16.31
N ASP A 162 17.51 74.93 15.21
CA ASP A 162 16.33 74.80 14.36
C ASP A 162 15.42 73.64 14.79
N LEU A 163 15.78 72.90 15.86
CA LEU A 163 15.05 71.71 16.33
C LEU A 163 14.44 71.96 17.70
N ASN A 164 13.18 71.54 17.90
CA ASN A 164 12.45 71.57 19.16
C ASN A 164 11.42 70.42 19.17
N LEU A 165 10.64 70.26 20.24
CA LEU A 165 9.49 69.35 20.25
C LEU A 165 8.27 70.01 19.60
N ARG A 166 7.32 69.21 19.09
CA ARG A 166 6.10 69.65 18.38
C ARG A 166 6.37 70.41 17.10
N MET A 167 7.42 70.02 16.38
CA MET A 167 7.74 70.60 15.08
C MET A 167 8.04 69.54 14.05
N ASP A 168 7.82 69.91 12.78
CA ASP A 168 8.07 69.06 11.64
C ASP A 168 9.48 69.35 11.08
N LEU A 169 10.27 68.29 10.97
CA LEU A 169 11.55 68.29 10.27
C LEU A 169 11.33 67.74 8.86
N ASP A 170 11.42 68.62 7.85
CA ASP A 170 11.24 68.27 6.45
C ASP A 170 12.59 67.93 5.80
N VAL A 171 12.84 66.64 5.51
CA VAL A 171 14.12 66.18 4.96
C VAL A 171 13.88 65.19 3.83
N TYR A 172 14.44 65.50 2.66
CA TYR A 172 14.30 64.71 1.42
C TYR A 172 12.84 64.37 1.05
N GLY A 173 11.94 65.33 1.23
CA GLY A 173 10.51 65.18 0.89
C GLY A 173 9.69 64.38 1.91
N VAL A 174 10.28 63.96 3.03
CA VAL A 174 9.57 63.30 4.13
C VAL A 174 9.50 64.24 5.33
N LYS A 175 8.29 64.40 5.88
CA LYS A 175 8.03 65.20 7.09
C LYS A 175 8.15 64.30 8.33
N TYR A 176 9.07 64.63 9.22
CA TYR A 176 9.25 63.93 10.50
C TYR A 176 8.75 64.81 11.64
N HIS A 177 7.66 64.40 12.29
CA HIS A 177 7.10 65.12 13.42
C HIS A 177 7.83 64.75 14.72
N ILE A 178 8.52 65.70 15.35
CA ILE A 178 9.30 65.49 16.57
C ILE A 178 8.39 65.56 17.79
N THR A 179 8.27 64.45 18.52
CA THR A 179 7.37 64.32 19.67
C THR A 179 8.08 64.43 21.01
N GLN A 180 9.26 63.82 21.14
CA GLN A 180 9.98 63.72 22.42
C GLN A 180 11.50 63.86 22.22
N CYS A 181 12.24 64.12 23.29
CA CYS A 181 13.71 64.09 23.30
C CYS A 181 14.25 63.37 24.53
N ASP A 182 15.52 62.97 24.47
CA ASP A 182 16.25 62.38 25.59
C ASP A 182 16.55 63.44 26.67
N ALA A 183 16.72 63.01 27.93
CA ALA A 183 17.03 63.87 29.07
C ALA A 183 18.26 64.75 28.82
N PHE A 184 19.33 64.19 28.24
CA PHE A 184 20.53 64.93 27.86
C PHE A 184 20.22 66.06 26.87
N THR A 185 19.33 65.79 25.91
CA THR A 185 18.97 66.77 24.89
C THR A 185 18.19 67.92 25.49
N LYS A 186 17.27 67.61 26.42
CA LYS A 186 16.51 68.61 27.15
C LYS A 186 17.43 69.54 27.96
N GLU A 187 18.31 68.96 28.78
CA GLU A 187 19.27 69.71 29.60
C GLU A 187 20.21 70.57 28.75
N PHE A 188 20.71 70.02 27.64
CA PHE A 188 21.58 70.75 26.72
C PHE A 188 20.89 71.96 26.10
N MET A 189 19.67 71.77 25.57
CA MET A 189 18.89 72.85 24.94
C MET A 189 18.56 73.96 25.95
N GLU A 190 18.16 73.59 27.17
CA GLU A 190 17.91 74.54 28.26
C GLU A 190 19.19 75.30 28.66
N SER A 191 20.34 74.62 28.74
CA SER A 191 21.63 75.24 29.10
C SER A 191 22.12 76.26 28.07
N GLU A 192 21.78 76.05 26.79
CA GLU A 192 22.10 76.95 25.69
C GLU A 192 21.03 78.03 25.47
N GLY A 193 20.02 78.10 26.35
CA GLY A 193 18.99 79.14 26.37
C GLY A 193 17.78 78.89 25.46
N ILE A 194 17.57 77.67 24.97
CA ILE A 194 16.37 77.29 24.21
C ILE A 194 15.38 76.57 25.14
N LEU A 195 14.17 77.13 25.28
CA LEU A 195 13.08 76.47 25.99
C LEU A 195 12.52 75.33 25.14
N VAL A 196 12.62 74.12 25.67
CA VAL A 196 12.10 72.90 25.03
C VAL A 196 10.59 72.83 25.26
N ASN A 197 9.82 72.62 24.18
CA ASN A 197 8.36 72.48 24.26
C ASN A 197 7.95 71.22 25.04
N ASP A 198 6.70 71.16 25.51
CA ASP A 198 6.20 69.96 26.19
C ASP A 198 6.11 68.75 25.24
N PRO A 199 6.52 67.55 25.68
CA PRO A 199 6.50 66.36 24.84
C PRO A 199 5.06 65.96 24.44
N GLU A 200 4.93 65.40 23.25
CA GLU A 200 3.68 64.81 22.76
C GLU A 200 3.71 63.28 22.81
N PRO A 201 2.57 62.62 23.08
CA PRO A 201 2.48 61.17 22.96
C PRO A 201 2.57 60.77 21.48
N MET A 202 3.37 59.74 21.19
CA MET A 202 3.45 59.19 19.84
C MET A 202 2.10 58.56 19.44
N PRO A 203 1.54 58.87 18.26
CA PRO A 203 0.27 58.30 17.85
C PRO A 203 0.36 56.77 17.72
N VAL A 204 -0.68 56.09 18.19
CA VAL A 204 -0.78 54.63 18.11
C VAL A 204 -1.27 54.26 16.71
N ASP A 205 -0.43 53.57 15.96
CA ASP A 205 -0.77 53.03 14.64
C ASP A 205 -1.92 52.02 14.75
N SER A 206 -2.95 52.19 13.92
CA SER A 206 -4.10 51.28 13.83
C SER A 206 -3.66 49.85 13.49
N HIS A 207 -2.66 49.71 12.62
CA HIS A 207 -2.12 48.40 12.22
C HIS A 207 -1.41 47.69 13.39
N SER A 208 -0.78 48.44 14.30
CA SER A 208 -0.13 47.87 15.49
C SER A 208 -1.12 47.28 16.51
N LYS A 209 -2.42 47.64 16.45
CA LYS A 209 -3.45 47.08 17.34
C LYS A 209 -3.89 45.67 16.93
N ASP A 210 -3.90 45.36 15.63
CA ASP A 210 -4.32 44.02 15.17
C ASP A 210 -3.27 42.94 15.42
N HIS A 211 -1.98 43.30 15.40
CA HIS A 211 -0.88 42.36 15.70
C HIS A 211 -0.70 42.05 17.19
N GLN A 212 -1.38 42.76 18.09
CA GLN A 212 -1.37 42.47 19.54
C GLN A 212 -2.45 41.47 19.95
N LYS A 213 -3.33 41.03 19.04
CA LYS A 213 -4.22 39.91 19.33
C LYS A 213 -3.34 38.66 19.48
N PRO A 214 -3.29 38.00 20.66
CA PRO A 214 -2.60 36.73 20.76
C PRO A 214 -3.22 35.78 19.75
N GLN A 215 -2.40 35.22 18.85
CA GLN A 215 -2.90 34.14 18.02
C GLN A 215 -3.40 33.05 18.97
N PRO A 216 -4.66 32.60 18.86
CA PRO A 216 -5.11 31.47 19.65
C PRO A 216 -4.11 30.33 19.41
N PRO A 217 -3.75 29.54 20.45
CA PRO A 217 -2.93 28.38 20.22
C PRO A 217 -3.64 27.53 19.17
N TYR A 218 -3.02 27.37 18.00
CA TYR A 218 -3.47 26.40 17.01
C TYR A 218 -3.22 25.02 17.62
N SER A 219 -4.14 24.58 18.47
CA SER A 219 -4.26 23.16 18.81
C SER A 219 -4.78 22.51 17.53
N THR A 220 -3.88 21.90 16.76
CA THR A 220 -4.30 21.00 15.70
C THR A 220 -5.17 19.96 16.39
N PRO A 221 -6.48 19.87 16.08
CA PRO A 221 -7.30 18.82 16.66
C PRO A 221 -6.61 17.51 16.32
N SER A 222 -6.27 16.72 17.34
CA SER A 222 -5.65 15.42 17.14
C SER A 222 -6.64 14.61 16.30
N LYS A 223 -6.38 14.49 14.99
CA LYS A 223 -7.08 13.50 14.16
C LYS A 223 -6.98 12.19 14.93
N LEU A 224 -8.14 11.64 15.25
CA LEU A 224 -8.37 10.39 15.97
C LEU A 224 -7.20 9.42 15.74
N ASP A 225 -6.65 8.91 16.85
CA ASP A 225 -5.30 8.36 16.96
C ASP A 225 -4.99 7.28 15.91
N LYS A 226 -4.59 7.71 14.70
CA LYS A 226 -4.23 6.83 13.57
C LYS A 226 -3.12 5.86 13.98
N LEU A 227 -2.25 6.30 14.89
CA LEU A 227 -1.20 5.48 15.46
C LEU A 227 -1.80 4.39 16.36
N TYR A 228 -2.79 4.69 17.19
CA TYR A 228 -3.49 3.67 17.98
C TYR A 228 -4.18 2.62 17.08
N GLN A 229 -4.84 3.04 16.00
CA GLN A 229 -5.45 2.11 15.05
C GLN A 229 -4.38 1.24 14.38
N PHE A 230 -3.27 1.83 13.94
CA PHE A 230 -2.12 1.12 13.40
C PHE A 230 -1.55 0.08 14.38
N LEU A 231 -1.18 0.49 15.60
CA LEU A 231 -0.55 -0.40 16.58
C LEU A 231 -1.44 -1.58 17.00
N ASN A 232 -2.76 -1.40 17.03
CA ASN A 232 -3.67 -2.45 17.48
C ASN A 232 -4.24 -3.30 16.34
N MET A 233 -4.35 -2.76 15.13
CA MET A 233 -5.02 -3.41 14.00
C MET A 233 -4.06 -3.83 12.88
N ASP A 234 -2.77 -3.53 12.98
CA ASP A 234 -1.77 -4.01 12.02
C ASP A 234 -1.77 -5.55 11.93
N GLY A 235 -1.65 -6.05 10.69
CA GLY A 235 -1.76 -7.48 10.36
C GLY A 235 -3.16 -8.11 10.50
N LYS A 236 -4.19 -7.36 10.95
CA LYS A 236 -5.56 -7.89 11.07
C LYS A 236 -6.39 -7.53 9.83
N VAL A 237 -6.71 -8.56 9.04
CA VAL A 237 -7.45 -8.41 7.78
C VAL A 237 -8.68 -9.30 7.80
N LEU A 238 -9.85 -8.74 7.55
CA LEU A 238 -11.07 -9.51 7.36
C LEU A 238 -11.12 -9.99 5.92
N ARG A 239 -11.31 -11.29 5.72
CA ARG A 239 -11.32 -11.91 4.41
C ARG A 239 -12.66 -12.57 4.14
N PHE A 240 -13.28 -12.13 3.06
CA PHE A 240 -14.53 -12.64 2.54
C PHE A 240 -14.30 -13.29 1.18
N PHE A 241 -15.07 -14.33 0.91
CA PHE A 241 -15.20 -14.94 -0.41
C PHE A 241 -16.52 -14.49 -1.00
N ALA A 242 -16.46 -14.00 -2.24
CA ALA A 242 -17.61 -13.42 -2.91
C ALA A 242 -17.73 -13.94 -4.34
N LEU A 243 -18.97 -13.97 -4.83
CA LEU A 243 -19.26 -14.06 -6.25
C LEU A 243 -19.35 -12.65 -6.82
N PHE A 244 -18.52 -12.36 -7.81
CA PHE A 244 -18.65 -11.18 -8.64
C PHE A 244 -19.59 -11.50 -9.80
N ASP A 245 -20.75 -10.86 -9.81
CA ASP A 245 -21.77 -11.01 -10.86
C ASP A 245 -21.61 -9.84 -11.84
N ASP A 246 -20.89 -10.07 -12.93
CA ASP A 246 -20.81 -9.15 -14.06
C ASP A 246 -21.82 -9.58 -15.13
N ALA A 247 -22.28 -8.65 -15.97
CA ALA A 247 -23.43 -8.87 -16.88
C ALA A 247 -23.31 -10.12 -17.78
N ASP A 248 -22.07 -10.55 -18.07
CA ASP A 248 -21.77 -11.68 -18.95
C ASP A 248 -21.20 -12.91 -18.22
N GLU A 249 -20.68 -12.76 -16.99
CA GLU A 249 -19.99 -13.86 -16.30
C GLU A 249 -19.96 -13.72 -14.77
N THR A 250 -20.19 -14.85 -14.09
CA THR A 250 -20.02 -14.98 -12.64
C THR A 250 -18.63 -15.53 -12.32
N ARG A 251 -17.86 -14.78 -11.52
CA ARG A 251 -16.48 -15.11 -11.16
C ARG A 251 -16.29 -15.15 -9.65
N PHE A 252 -15.44 -16.05 -9.17
CA PHE A 252 -15.08 -16.09 -7.74
C PHE A 252 -13.98 -15.09 -7.42
N VAL A 253 -14.20 -14.28 -6.39
CA VAL A 253 -13.24 -13.28 -5.91
C VAL A 253 -13.07 -13.37 -4.40
N LYS A 254 -11.95 -12.85 -3.90
CA LYS A 254 -11.70 -12.64 -2.47
C LYS A 254 -11.64 -11.16 -2.18
N ILE A 255 -12.37 -10.73 -1.15
CA ILE A 255 -12.41 -9.36 -0.68
C ILE A 255 -11.68 -9.30 0.66
N HIS A 256 -10.66 -8.46 0.74
CA HIS A 256 -9.88 -8.21 1.94
C HIS A 256 -10.21 -6.82 2.49
N TYR A 257 -10.63 -6.74 3.75
CA TYR A 257 -10.87 -5.49 4.47
C TYR A 257 -9.79 -5.31 5.54
N TYR A 258 -8.99 -4.25 5.42
CA TYR A 258 -7.87 -3.96 6.30
C TYR A 258 -8.32 -3.08 7.46
N LEU A 259 -8.31 -3.62 8.68
CA LEU A 259 -8.79 -2.91 9.88
C LEU A 259 -7.87 -1.74 10.31
N VAL A 260 -6.65 -1.71 9.80
CA VAL A 260 -5.64 -0.68 10.11
C VAL A 260 -5.98 0.69 9.51
N ASP A 261 -6.63 0.72 8.36
CA ASP A 261 -6.93 1.95 7.62
C ASP A 261 -8.30 1.95 6.92
N ASP A 262 -9.13 0.95 7.23
CA ASP A 262 -10.49 0.77 6.69
C ASP A 262 -10.53 0.70 5.16
N THR A 263 -9.47 0.14 4.55
CA THR A 263 -9.34 -0.03 3.10
C THR A 263 -9.75 -1.42 2.65
N VAL A 264 -10.14 -1.52 1.37
CA VAL A 264 -10.62 -2.75 0.75
C VAL A 264 -9.77 -3.07 -0.47
N GLU A 265 -9.41 -4.35 -0.62
CA GLU A 265 -8.72 -4.90 -1.79
C GLU A 265 -9.52 -6.11 -2.30
N ILE A 266 -9.64 -6.24 -3.63
CA ILE A 266 -10.36 -7.34 -4.26
C ILE A 266 -9.39 -8.09 -5.17
N THR A 267 -9.32 -9.41 -4.99
CA THR A 267 -8.42 -10.30 -5.72
C THR A 267 -9.21 -11.39 -6.45
N ASN A 268 -8.78 -11.70 -7.66
CA ASN A 268 -9.38 -12.75 -8.47
C ASN A 268 -8.95 -14.13 -7.95
N VAL A 269 -9.86 -15.10 -7.99
CA VAL A 269 -9.51 -16.50 -7.78
C VAL A 269 -9.29 -17.13 -9.15
N GLN A 270 -8.04 -17.47 -9.44
CA GLN A 270 -7.67 -18.18 -10.66
C GLN A 270 -8.14 -19.64 -10.58
N GLU A 271 -9.04 -20.02 -11.48
CA GLU A 271 -9.47 -21.41 -11.63
C GLU A 271 -8.51 -22.17 -12.57
N PRO A 272 -8.06 -23.39 -12.20
CA PRO A 272 -7.18 -24.18 -13.05
C PRO A 272 -7.84 -24.47 -14.41
N GLY A 273 -7.20 -24.01 -15.50
CA GLY A 273 -7.70 -24.20 -16.87
C GLY A 273 -8.59 -23.07 -17.39
N SER A 274 -8.86 -22.03 -16.60
CA SER A 274 -9.46 -20.80 -17.13
C SER A 274 -8.46 -20.06 -18.02
N SER A 275 -8.93 -19.54 -19.16
CA SER A 275 -8.16 -18.65 -20.03
C SER A 275 -8.18 -17.20 -19.55
N ASP A 276 -8.72 -16.93 -18.36
CA ASP A 276 -8.80 -15.60 -17.80
C ASP A 276 -7.42 -14.99 -17.54
N ASP A 277 -7.38 -13.67 -17.75
CA ASP A 277 -6.22 -12.81 -17.63
C ASP A 277 -5.46 -13.04 -16.31
N PRO A 278 -4.13 -13.25 -16.32
CA PRO A 278 -3.34 -13.58 -15.12
C PRO A 278 -3.27 -12.48 -14.05
N PHE A 279 -4.05 -11.40 -14.14
CA PHE A 279 -4.02 -10.33 -13.14
C PHE A 279 -4.71 -10.77 -11.84
N PRO A 280 -3.95 -10.91 -10.73
CA PRO A 280 -4.49 -11.44 -9.47
C PRO A 280 -5.30 -10.39 -8.69
N VAL A 281 -5.09 -9.10 -8.95
CA VAL A 281 -5.76 -7.99 -8.24
C VAL A 281 -6.81 -7.39 -9.17
N LEU A 282 -8.07 -7.43 -8.74
CA LEU A 282 -9.19 -6.78 -9.42
C LEU A 282 -9.32 -5.31 -8.99
N LEU A 283 -9.09 -5.04 -7.69
CA LEU A 283 -9.12 -3.70 -7.12
C LEU A 283 -7.96 -3.57 -6.12
N HIS A 284 -7.05 -2.64 -6.38
CA HIS A 284 -6.00 -2.28 -5.44
C HIS A 284 -6.58 -1.69 -4.16
N ARG A 285 -5.87 -1.88 -3.05
CA ARG A 285 -6.22 -1.39 -1.72
C ARG A 285 -6.63 0.08 -1.76
N LEU A 286 -7.91 0.33 -1.49
CA LEU A 286 -8.51 1.67 -1.55
C LEU A 286 -9.57 1.81 -0.46
N LYS A 287 -9.70 3.01 0.12
CA LYS A 287 -10.82 3.33 1.02
C LYS A 287 -12.06 3.62 0.16
N ILE A 288 -13.00 2.68 0.11
CA ILE A 288 -14.12 2.74 -0.82
C ILE A 288 -15.23 3.66 -0.28
N PRO A 289 -15.64 4.70 -1.03
CA PRO A 289 -16.79 5.51 -0.66
C PRO A 289 -18.09 4.74 -0.91
N LYS A 290 -18.99 4.77 0.07
CA LYS A 290 -20.35 4.23 -0.01
C LYS A 290 -21.31 5.28 -0.58
N GLN A 291 -21.27 6.50 -0.04
CA GLN A 291 -22.03 7.64 -0.52
C GLN A 291 -21.21 8.92 -0.38
N ILE A 292 -21.27 9.78 -1.40
CA ILE A 292 -20.69 11.12 -1.38
C ILE A 292 -21.85 12.09 -1.15
N LYS A 293 -21.82 12.84 -0.04
CA LYS A 293 -22.81 13.90 0.20
C LYS A 293 -22.63 14.95 -0.88
N LYS A 294 -23.71 15.27 -1.61
CA LYS A 294 -23.65 16.28 -2.67
C LYS A 294 -23.58 17.67 -2.05
N GLU A 295 -22.43 18.33 -2.15
CA GLU A 295 -22.33 19.77 -1.97
C GLU A 295 -22.47 20.53 -3.30
N ASN A 296 -22.80 21.82 -3.22
CA ASN A 296 -23.12 22.71 -4.34
C ASN A 296 -21.91 23.12 -5.20
N PHE A 297 -20.72 22.56 -4.96
CA PHE A 297 -19.49 22.97 -5.62
C PHE A 297 -19.02 21.95 -6.65
N PRO A 298 -18.55 22.40 -7.83
CA PRO A 298 -18.09 21.49 -8.86
C PRO A 298 -16.79 20.77 -8.43
N ILE A 299 -16.81 19.44 -8.56
CA ILE A 299 -15.70 18.51 -8.21
C ILE A 299 -14.36 18.88 -8.88
N CYS A 300 -14.38 19.67 -9.96
CA CYS A 300 -13.16 20.09 -10.66
C CYS A 300 -12.31 21.15 -9.93
N VAL A 301 -12.82 21.75 -8.85
CA VAL A 301 -12.14 22.88 -8.16
C VAL A 301 -11.54 22.48 -6.81
N MET A 302 -12.13 21.51 -6.11
CA MET A 302 -11.73 21.14 -4.75
C MET A 302 -11.84 19.62 -4.55
N GLU A 303 -10.84 19.01 -3.90
CA GLU A 303 -10.89 17.60 -3.51
C GLU A 303 -11.96 17.38 -2.44
N VAL A 304 -12.71 16.29 -2.56
CA VAL A 304 -13.78 15.95 -1.61
C VAL A 304 -13.14 15.66 -0.25
N SER A 305 -13.60 16.34 0.80
CA SER A 305 -13.06 16.13 2.14
C SER A 305 -13.50 14.77 2.72
N ASP A 306 -12.68 14.18 3.59
CA ASP A 306 -12.97 12.90 4.26
C ASP A 306 -14.30 12.96 5.08
N GLU A 307 -14.79 14.15 5.44
CA GLU A 307 -15.99 14.39 6.26
C GLU A 307 -17.28 14.36 5.42
N GLU A 308 -17.16 14.61 4.12
CA GLU A 308 -18.25 14.63 3.15
C GLU A 308 -18.56 13.23 2.59
N VAL A 309 -17.69 12.25 2.86
CA VAL A 309 -17.76 10.90 2.30
C VAL A 309 -18.09 9.89 3.40
N GLU A 310 -19.18 9.13 3.21
CA GLU A 310 -19.45 7.94 4.01
C GLU A 310 -18.67 6.76 3.41
N TYR A 311 -17.75 6.18 4.18
CA TYR A 311 -16.95 5.03 3.76
C TYR A 311 -17.54 3.71 4.25
N TYR A 312 -17.20 2.62 3.56
CA TYR A 312 -17.54 1.26 3.99
C TYR A 312 -16.87 0.89 5.32
N SER A 313 -17.66 0.33 6.22
CA SER A 313 -17.24 -0.19 7.53
C SER A 313 -17.39 -1.72 7.58
N PRO A 314 -16.79 -2.43 8.56
CA PRO A 314 -17.02 -3.87 8.71
C PRO A 314 -18.51 -4.23 8.83
N LYS A 315 -19.35 -3.35 9.37
CA LYS A 315 -20.79 -3.62 9.53
C LYS A 315 -21.54 -3.76 8.21
N ASP A 316 -20.98 -3.24 7.11
CA ASP A 316 -21.59 -3.33 5.79
C ASP A 316 -21.30 -4.68 5.09
N PHE A 317 -20.40 -5.51 5.63
CA PHE A 317 -20.02 -6.80 5.06
C PHE A 317 -20.71 -7.95 5.79
N GLN A 318 -21.93 -8.29 5.38
CA GLN A 318 -22.69 -9.41 5.92
C GLN A 318 -22.75 -10.59 4.95
N LEU A 319 -22.50 -11.82 5.44
CA LEU A 319 -22.64 -13.02 4.61
C LEU A 319 -24.09 -13.24 4.15
N GLY A 320 -24.24 -13.63 2.89
CA GLY A 320 -25.52 -13.82 2.21
C GLY A 320 -26.11 -12.56 1.58
N GLN A 321 -25.51 -11.39 1.81
CA GLN A 321 -25.93 -10.15 1.17
C GLN A 321 -25.04 -9.81 -0.04
N THR A 322 -25.61 -9.04 -0.97
CA THR A 322 -24.91 -8.45 -2.10
C THR A 322 -24.45 -7.05 -1.74
N ILE A 323 -23.14 -6.82 -1.77
CA ILE A 323 -22.52 -5.51 -1.53
C ILE A 323 -22.16 -4.84 -2.85
N ASN A 324 -22.40 -3.54 -2.96
CA ASN A 324 -22.10 -2.76 -4.16
C ASN A 324 -20.81 -1.94 -3.97
N LEU A 325 -19.70 -2.39 -4.55
CA LEU A 325 -18.41 -1.70 -4.46
C LEU A 325 -18.11 -1.01 -5.79
N LEU A 326 -18.00 0.32 -5.80
CA LEU A 326 -17.72 1.14 -6.99
C LEU A 326 -18.68 0.88 -8.19
N GLY A 327 -19.95 0.59 -7.91
CA GLY A 327 -20.97 0.33 -8.93
C GLY A 327 -21.04 -1.13 -9.40
N ARG A 328 -20.28 -2.05 -8.78
CA ARG A 328 -20.25 -3.48 -9.07
C ARG A 328 -20.78 -4.30 -7.90
N SER A 329 -21.58 -5.33 -8.20
CA SER A 329 -22.25 -6.16 -7.21
C SER A 329 -21.43 -7.41 -6.86
N PHE A 330 -21.23 -7.64 -5.57
CA PHE A 330 -20.51 -8.78 -5.03
C PHE A 330 -21.36 -9.50 -3.99
N THR A 331 -21.65 -10.79 -4.20
CA THR A 331 -22.44 -11.60 -3.26
C THR A 331 -21.51 -12.35 -2.32
N LEU A 332 -21.49 -11.96 -1.04
CA LEU A 332 -20.64 -12.56 -0.02
C LEU A 332 -21.23 -13.91 0.41
N TYR A 333 -20.46 -15.00 0.35
CA TYR A 333 -20.97 -16.34 0.69
C TYR A 333 -20.22 -17.01 1.83
N GLN A 334 -18.94 -16.67 2.02
CA GLN A 334 -18.11 -17.28 3.05
C GLN A 334 -17.11 -16.26 3.59
N CYS A 335 -16.67 -16.45 4.82
CA CYS A 335 -15.55 -15.73 5.43
C CYS A 335 -14.55 -16.73 6.02
N ASP A 336 -13.36 -16.26 6.36
CA ASP A 336 -12.38 -17.08 7.07
C ASP A 336 -12.62 -17.14 8.60
N GLY A 337 -11.82 -17.97 9.28
CA GLY A 337 -11.94 -18.20 10.72
C GLY A 337 -11.69 -16.93 11.54
N PHE A 338 -10.64 -16.18 11.21
CA PHE A 338 -10.31 -14.93 11.87
C PHE A 338 -11.45 -13.90 11.76
N THR A 339 -12.01 -13.75 10.56
CA THR A 339 -13.14 -12.84 10.31
C THR A 339 -14.34 -13.26 11.17
N ARG A 340 -14.66 -14.56 11.22
CA ARG A 340 -15.77 -15.05 12.04
C ARG A 340 -15.60 -14.71 13.52
N GLU A 341 -14.40 -14.93 14.07
CA GLU A 341 -14.08 -14.59 15.46
C GLU A 341 -14.15 -13.07 15.73
N TYR A 342 -13.67 -12.26 14.78
CA TYR A 342 -13.75 -10.80 14.87
C TYR A 342 -15.20 -10.31 14.98
N TYR A 343 -16.10 -10.78 14.12
CA TYR A 343 -17.51 -10.38 14.17
C TYR A 343 -18.19 -10.90 15.43
N GLN A 344 -17.90 -12.13 15.87
CA GLN A 344 -18.47 -12.64 17.12
C GLN A 344 -18.07 -11.80 18.33
N LYS A 345 -16.86 -11.23 18.34
CA LYS A 345 -16.36 -10.39 19.43
C LYS A 345 -16.87 -8.94 19.37
N ASN A 346 -16.86 -8.33 18.18
CA ASN A 346 -17.08 -6.89 18.02
C ASN A 346 -18.48 -6.52 17.50
N HIS A 347 -19.14 -7.45 16.80
CA HIS A 347 -20.47 -7.30 16.19
C HIS A 347 -21.32 -8.58 16.39
N PRO A 348 -21.60 -8.98 17.65
CA PRO A 348 -22.30 -10.22 17.95
C PRO A 348 -23.75 -10.26 17.43
N ASP A 349 -24.30 -9.10 17.07
CA ASP A 349 -25.59 -8.91 16.42
C ASP A 349 -25.60 -9.36 14.95
N MET A 350 -24.43 -9.46 14.30
CA MET A 350 -24.29 -9.90 12.91
C MET A 350 -23.99 -11.39 12.82
N GLU A 351 -24.96 -12.16 12.32
CA GLU A 351 -24.80 -13.60 12.16
C GLU A 351 -24.00 -13.97 10.89
N MET A 352 -22.81 -14.55 11.07
CA MET A 352 -21.91 -14.97 9.98
C MET A 352 -22.14 -16.42 9.54
N LYS A 353 -23.32 -16.69 8.97
CA LYS A 353 -23.64 -18.00 8.36
C LYS A 353 -23.14 -18.06 6.91
N SER A 354 -22.38 -19.10 6.59
CA SER A 354 -21.97 -19.38 5.21
C SER A 354 -23.18 -19.76 4.36
N VAL A 355 -23.24 -19.23 3.14
CA VAL A 355 -24.26 -19.56 2.15
C VAL A 355 -23.70 -20.57 1.17
N GLU A 356 -24.47 -21.63 0.90
CA GLU A 356 -24.12 -22.60 -0.14
C GLU A 356 -24.36 -21.98 -1.52
N ILE A 357 -23.28 -21.70 -2.24
CA ILE A 357 -23.37 -21.36 -3.65
C ILE A 357 -23.65 -22.64 -4.44
N PRO A 358 -24.55 -22.62 -5.44
CA PRO A 358 -24.61 -23.68 -6.42
C PRO A 358 -23.24 -23.75 -7.10
N LYS A 359 -22.42 -24.72 -6.71
CA LYS A 359 -21.23 -25.09 -7.49
C LYS A 359 -21.73 -25.24 -8.93
N LYS A 360 -20.99 -24.69 -9.92
CA LYS A 360 -21.09 -25.23 -11.28
C LYS A 360 -20.82 -26.70 -11.09
N SER A 361 -21.88 -27.50 -10.98
CA SER A 361 -21.76 -28.93 -10.93
C SER A 361 -20.98 -29.22 -12.18
N ASP A 362 -19.86 -29.93 -12.06
CA ASP A 362 -19.36 -30.70 -13.18
C ASP A 362 -20.62 -31.33 -13.75
N VAL A 363 -21.05 -30.85 -14.91
CA VAL A 363 -22.21 -31.40 -15.58
C VAL A 363 -21.81 -32.86 -15.67
N VAL A 364 -22.42 -33.69 -14.83
CA VAL A 364 -22.19 -35.13 -14.84
C VAL A 364 -22.73 -35.46 -16.21
N GLN A 365 -21.83 -35.46 -17.20
CA GLN A 365 -22.22 -35.62 -18.58
C GLN A 365 -23.00 -36.91 -18.57
N ASP A 366 -24.28 -36.81 -18.92
CA ASP A 366 -25.18 -37.95 -18.98
C ASP A 366 -24.40 -39.04 -19.71
N ARG A 367 -24.04 -40.10 -18.97
CA ARG A 367 -23.16 -41.12 -19.52
C ARG A 367 -23.89 -41.66 -20.74
N LYS A 368 -23.35 -41.39 -21.93
CA LYS A 368 -23.97 -41.78 -23.19
C LYS A 368 -24.28 -43.27 -23.10
N LYS A 369 -25.57 -43.62 -23.13
CA LYS A 369 -26.01 -45.01 -23.10
C LYS A 369 -25.53 -45.69 -24.38
N VAL A 370 -25.06 -46.92 -24.27
CA VAL A 370 -24.69 -47.73 -25.45
C VAL A 370 -25.96 -47.93 -26.29
N PRO A 371 -25.91 -47.69 -27.61
CA PRO A 371 -27.07 -47.88 -28.47
C PRO A 371 -27.49 -49.36 -28.52
N PRO A 372 -28.77 -49.64 -28.84
CA PRO A 372 -29.28 -51.00 -29.00
C PRO A 372 -28.50 -51.76 -30.09
N TYR A 373 -28.37 -53.08 -29.91
CA TYR A 373 -27.63 -53.93 -30.84
C TYR A 373 -28.31 -53.99 -32.21
N ASN A 374 -27.54 -53.79 -33.28
CA ASN A 374 -28.05 -53.64 -34.65
C ASN A 374 -28.33 -54.96 -35.40
N GLY A 375 -28.11 -56.12 -34.76
CA GLY A 375 -28.37 -57.44 -35.37
C GLY A 375 -27.22 -58.04 -36.18
N PHE A 376 -26.12 -57.29 -36.40
CA PHE A 376 -24.97 -57.77 -37.17
C PHE A 376 -23.79 -58.16 -36.28
N GLY A 377 -23.16 -59.30 -36.60
CA GLY A 377 -21.99 -59.80 -35.86
C GLY A 377 -22.35 -60.56 -34.58
N SER A 378 -21.42 -60.60 -33.63
CA SER A 378 -21.70 -60.99 -32.25
C SER A 378 -21.89 -59.75 -31.39
N LEU A 379 -22.72 -59.84 -30.34
CA LEU A 379 -22.99 -58.72 -29.44
C LEU A 379 -21.70 -58.16 -28.83
N GLU A 380 -20.77 -59.03 -28.43
CA GLU A 380 -19.48 -58.64 -27.85
C GLU A 380 -18.57 -57.91 -28.83
N ASP A 381 -18.71 -58.18 -30.13
CA ASP A 381 -17.91 -57.56 -31.20
C ASP A 381 -18.49 -56.20 -31.60
N SER A 382 -19.80 -56.14 -31.84
CA SER A 382 -20.50 -54.89 -32.17
C SER A 382 -20.46 -53.86 -31.04
N LEU A 383 -20.42 -54.30 -29.78
CA LEU A 383 -20.23 -53.43 -28.63
C LEU A 383 -18.87 -52.71 -28.64
N GLN A 384 -17.82 -53.32 -29.19
CA GLN A 384 -16.50 -52.68 -29.28
C GLN A 384 -16.49 -51.47 -30.21
N ASN A 385 -17.34 -51.47 -31.24
CA ASN A 385 -17.52 -50.34 -32.16
C ASN A 385 -18.16 -49.13 -31.46
N CYS A 386 -18.96 -49.36 -30.42
CA CYS A 386 -19.55 -48.29 -29.61
C CYS A 386 -18.60 -47.79 -28.51
N LEU A 387 -17.70 -48.65 -28.02
CA LEU A 387 -16.76 -48.30 -26.96
C LEU A 387 -15.50 -47.60 -27.46
N PHE A 388 -15.00 -47.97 -28.64
CA PHE A 388 -13.73 -47.47 -29.18
C PHE A 388 -13.88 -47.07 -30.65
N LEU A 389 -13.27 -45.94 -31.03
CA LEU A 389 -13.21 -45.50 -32.43
C LEU A 389 -12.57 -46.54 -33.35
N ASN A 390 -11.53 -47.21 -32.85
CA ASN A 390 -10.90 -48.36 -33.51
C ASN A 390 -11.29 -49.62 -32.74
N PRO A 391 -12.24 -50.43 -33.26
CA PRO A 391 -12.74 -51.60 -32.56
C PRO A 391 -11.62 -52.59 -32.25
N LYS A 392 -11.59 -53.07 -31.01
CA LYS A 392 -10.64 -54.11 -30.58
C LYS A 392 -11.34 -55.47 -30.59
N PRO A 393 -10.67 -56.56 -31.02
CA PRO A 393 -11.27 -57.88 -30.95
C PRO A 393 -11.70 -58.23 -29.51
N PRO A 394 -12.88 -58.85 -29.32
CA PRO A 394 -13.34 -59.23 -28.00
C PRO A 394 -12.37 -60.25 -27.37
N LYS A 395 -12.03 -60.04 -26.10
CA LYS A 395 -11.09 -60.90 -25.38
C LYS A 395 -11.80 -62.20 -24.96
N ILE A 396 -11.39 -63.31 -25.56
CA ILE A 396 -11.81 -64.65 -25.14
C ILE A 396 -10.96 -65.05 -23.94
N ASN A 397 -11.56 -65.60 -22.88
CA ASN A 397 -10.85 -66.10 -21.70
C ASN A 397 -9.91 -67.26 -22.09
N PRO A 398 -8.58 -67.02 -22.23
CA PRO A 398 -7.68 -68.00 -22.85
C PRO A 398 -7.43 -69.18 -21.92
N LEU A 399 -7.41 -68.93 -20.61
CA LEU A 399 -7.23 -69.96 -19.58
C LEU A 399 -8.34 -71.01 -19.61
N LYS A 400 -9.60 -70.57 -19.61
CA LYS A 400 -10.77 -71.48 -19.73
C LYS A 400 -10.69 -72.31 -21.01
N LYS A 401 -10.34 -71.68 -22.13
CA LYS A 401 -10.23 -72.35 -23.42
C LYS A 401 -9.14 -73.44 -23.42
N LEU A 402 -8.01 -73.20 -22.76
CA LEU A 402 -6.89 -74.12 -22.67
C LEU A 402 -7.17 -75.28 -21.70
N GLU A 403 -7.62 -74.98 -20.48
CA GLU A 403 -7.87 -75.98 -19.43
C GLU A 403 -9.00 -76.94 -19.80
N LYS A 404 -10.02 -76.45 -20.49
CA LYS A 404 -11.25 -77.19 -20.81
C LYS A 404 -11.34 -77.65 -22.27
N GLN A 405 -10.28 -77.51 -23.07
CA GLN A 405 -10.27 -77.76 -24.53
C GLN A 405 -10.81 -79.13 -24.94
N ASN A 406 -10.55 -80.17 -24.14
CA ASN A 406 -10.95 -81.55 -24.41
C ASN A 406 -12.06 -82.06 -23.47
N GLN A 407 -12.67 -81.18 -22.67
CA GLN A 407 -13.72 -81.56 -21.74
C GLN A 407 -15.10 -81.31 -22.37
N VAL A 408 -15.83 -82.39 -22.66
CA VAL A 408 -17.15 -82.35 -23.30
C VAL A 408 -18.14 -83.16 -22.48
N LEU A 409 -19.25 -82.54 -22.11
CA LEU A 409 -20.36 -83.19 -21.42
C LEU A 409 -21.34 -83.72 -22.46
N ARG A 410 -21.66 -85.01 -22.42
CA ARG A 410 -22.53 -85.66 -23.42
C ARG A 410 -23.77 -86.21 -22.76
N TYR A 411 -24.90 -85.92 -23.39
CA TYR A 411 -26.23 -86.32 -22.94
C TYR A 411 -26.97 -86.99 -24.07
N SER A 412 -27.75 -88.02 -23.76
CA SER A 412 -28.74 -88.57 -24.67
C SER A 412 -30.02 -87.76 -24.55
N ALA A 413 -30.62 -87.39 -25.67
CA ALA A 413 -31.84 -86.61 -25.74
C ALA A 413 -32.83 -87.20 -26.74
N ARG A 414 -34.11 -86.91 -26.53
CA ARG A 414 -35.19 -87.13 -27.50
C ARG A 414 -35.82 -85.81 -27.89
N LEU A 415 -36.33 -85.72 -29.11
CA LEU A 415 -37.07 -84.54 -29.57
C LEU A 415 -38.53 -84.62 -29.09
N GLU A 416 -39.01 -83.57 -28.45
CA GLU A 416 -40.43 -83.38 -28.15
C GLU A 416 -41.07 -82.68 -29.36
N SER A 417 -41.79 -83.46 -30.17
CA SER A 417 -42.42 -83.02 -31.42
C SER A 417 -43.86 -83.55 -31.49
N PRO A 418 -44.81 -82.79 -32.08
CA PRO A 418 -46.17 -83.29 -32.33
C PRO A 418 -46.21 -84.37 -33.42
N HIS A 419 -45.11 -84.59 -34.15
CA HIS A 419 -45.03 -85.60 -35.21
C HIS A 419 -44.59 -86.95 -34.64
N PRO A 420 -45.39 -88.03 -34.82
CA PRO A 420 -45.08 -89.35 -34.26
C PRO A 420 -43.81 -89.99 -34.84
N GLU A 421 -43.39 -89.58 -36.03
CA GLU A 421 -42.14 -90.05 -36.66
C GLU A 421 -40.89 -89.65 -35.86
N ASP A 422 -40.95 -88.51 -35.16
CA ASP A 422 -39.84 -87.96 -34.40
C ASP A 422 -39.62 -88.66 -33.06
N GLU A 423 -40.62 -89.39 -32.53
CA GLU A 423 -40.51 -90.07 -31.22
C GLU A 423 -39.41 -91.14 -31.21
N SER A 424 -39.13 -91.74 -32.38
CA SER A 424 -38.12 -92.77 -32.55
C SER A 424 -36.69 -92.24 -32.67
N ARG A 425 -36.52 -90.92 -32.89
CA ARG A 425 -35.23 -90.28 -33.13
C ARG A 425 -34.47 -90.07 -31.83
N ARG A 426 -33.18 -90.40 -31.83
CA ARG A 426 -32.30 -90.26 -30.66
C ARG A 426 -31.16 -89.30 -30.99
N PHE A 427 -30.96 -88.35 -30.09
CA PHE A 427 -29.97 -87.29 -30.24
C PHE A 427 -28.92 -87.39 -29.14
N ILE A 428 -27.71 -86.96 -29.47
CA ILE A 428 -26.61 -86.78 -28.53
C ILE A 428 -26.34 -85.29 -28.46
N LEU A 429 -26.64 -84.69 -27.31
CA LEU A 429 -26.31 -83.31 -27.01
C LEU A 429 -24.92 -83.28 -26.38
N SER A 430 -23.99 -82.57 -27.02
CA SER A 430 -22.62 -82.38 -26.52
C SER A 430 -22.42 -80.92 -26.14
N TYR A 431 -22.10 -80.65 -24.86
CA TYR A 431 -21.75 -79.35 -24.33
C TYR A 431 -20.23 -79.24 -24.15
N TYR A 432 -19.62 -78.22 -24.75
CA TYR A 432 -18.18 -78.02 -24.72
C TYR A 432 -17.81 -76.99 -23.65
N LEU A 433 -17.06 -77.41 -22.64
CA LEU A 433 -16.70 -76.56 -21.50
C LEU A 433 -15.68 -75.46 -21.84
N SER A 434 -15.00 -75.58 -22.98
CA SER A 434 -14.01 -74.59 -23.45
C SER A 434 -14.61 -73.26 -23.88
N ASP A 435 -15.83 -73.28 -24.43
CA ASP A 435 -16.45 -72.16 -25.13
C ASP A 435 -17.99 -72.10 -24.95
N ASP A 436 -18.53 -72.90 -24.04
CA ASP A 436 -19.95 -72.93 -23.65
C ASP A 436 -20.90 -73.15 -24.84
N MET A 437 -20.45 -73.88 -25.86
CA MET A 437 -21.22 -74.18 -27.06
C MET A 437 -21.87 -75.56 -26.97
N ILE A 438 -22.98 -75.72 -27.69
CA ILE A 438 -23.72 -76.97 -27.82
C ILE A 438 -23.61 -77.48 -29.26
N SER A 439 -23.43 -78.78 -29.42
CA SER A 439 -23.66 -79.46 -30.70
C SER A 439 -24.61 -80.63 -30.50
N ILE A 440 -25.53 -80.83 -31.44
CA ILE A 440 -26.51 -81.91 -31.38
C ILE A 440 -26.25 -82.83 -32.57
N PHE A 441 -26.10 -84.12 -32.29
CA PHE A 441 -25.89 -85.15 -33.29
C PHE A 441 -27.01 -86.18 -33.23
N GLU A 442 -27.62 -86.48 -34.37
CA GLU A 442 -28.65 -87.50 -34.48
C GLU A 442 -28.01 -88.86 -34.72
N LYS A 443 -28.33 -89.82 -33.85
CA LYS A 443 -27.91 -91.21 -34.01
C LYS A 443 -28.78 -91.86 -35.08
N SER A 444 -28.18 -92.55 -36.05
CA SER A 444 -28.95 -93.25 -37.07
C SER A 444 -29.85 -94.30 -36.42
N SER A 445 -31.15 -94.24 -36.70
CA SER A 445 -32.08 -95.31 -36.38
C SER A 445 -32.11 -96.33 -37.52
N SER A 446 -32.34 -97.59 -37.21
CA SER A 446 -32.36 -98.71 -38.18
C SER A 446 -33.43 -98.59 -39.27
N LEU A 447 -34.33 -97.61 -39.18
CA LEU A 447 -35.47 -97.41 -40.08
C LEU A 447 -35.31 -96.26 -41.10
N CYS A 448 -34.36 -95.33 -40.94
CA CYS A 448 -34.18 -94.20 -41.86
C CYS A 448 -32.71 -93.77 -41.98
N PHE A 449 -32.21 -93.68 -43.21
CA PHE A 449 -30.80 -93.89 -43.57
C PHE A 449 -29.87 -92.66 -43.49
N PHE A 450 -30.24 -91.58 -42.79
CA PHE A 450 -29.37 -90.39 -42.70
C PHE A 450 -29.31 -89.81 -41.27
N GLY A 451 -28.58 -90.48 -40.37
CA GLY A 451 -28.13 -89.87 -39.13
C GLY A 451 -27.02 -88.84 -39.40
N GLY A 452 -26.99 -87.75 -38.65
CA GLY A 452 -26.06 -86.65 -38.94
C GLY A 452 -26.05 -85.55 -37.89
N LYS A 453 -25.26 -84.50 -38.17
CA LYS A 453 -25.17 -83.33 -37.29
C LYS A 453 -26.43 -82.49 -37.43
N PHE A 454 -27.29 -82.52 -36.40
CA PHE A 454 -28.50 -81.71 -36.32
C PHE A 454 -28.17 -80.24 -36.03
N LEU A 455 -27.23 -80.00 -35.10
CA LEU A 455 -26.74 -78.67 -34.77
C LEU A 455 -25.22 -78.66 -34.74
N LYS A 456 -24.62 -77.81 -35.58
CA LYS A 456 -23.18 -77.49 -35.48
C LYS A 456 -22.91 -76.75 -34.18
N LYS A 457 -21.69 -76.88 -33.67
CA LYS A 457 -21.22 -76.22 -32.45
C LYS A 457 -21.58 -74.73 -32.47
N THR A 458 -22.57 -74.36 -31.67
CA THR A 458 -23.18 -73.02 -31.62
C THR A 458 -23.51 -72.69 -30.17
N ARG A 459 -23.38 -71.42 -29.79
CA ARG A 459 -23.76 -70.93 -28.46
C ARG A 459 -25.28 -70.71 -28.44
N VAL A 460 -26.00 -71.41 -27.56
CA VAL A 460 -27.48 -71.43 -27.57
C VAL A 460 -28.01 -70.55 -26.43
N PRO A 461 -28.80 -69.49 -26.73
CA PRO A 461 -29.46 -68.69 -25.71
C PRO A 461 -30.67 -69.43 -25.10
N LYS A 462 -30.97 -69.13 -23.84
CA LYS A 462 -32.14 -69.65 -23.13
C LYS A 462 -33.43 -69.03 -23.66
N PRO A 463 -34.58 -69.73 -23.56
CA PRO A 463 -35.87 -69.16 -23.90
C PRO A 463 -36.17 -67.97 -22.99
N GLY A 464 -36.56 -66.84 -23.59
CA GLY A 464 -36.88 -65.61 -22.87
C GLY A 464 -35.73 -64.61 -22.70
N SER A 465 -34.51 -64.93 -23.13
CA SER A 465 -33.42 -63.93 -23.15
C SER A 465 -33.64 -62.88 -24.25
N THR A 466 -33.32 -61.62 -23.97
CA THR A 466 -33.37 -60.55 -24.98
C THR A 466 -32.12 -60.58 -25.86
N VAL A 467 -32.23 -60.08 -27.10
CA VAL A 467 -31.09 -60.00 -28.03
C VAL A 467 -29.95 -59.14 -27.45
N GLU A 468 -30.29 -58.13 -26.64
CA GLU A 468 -29.33 -57.22 -26.01
C GLU A 468 -28.69 -57.79 -24.73
N ASN A 469 -29.32 -58.77 -24.09
CA ASN A 469 -28.78 -59.44 -22.91
C ASN A 469 -29.03 -60.95 -23.00
N PRO A 470 -28.30 -61.65 -23.90
CA PRO A 470 -28.49 -63.08 -24.10
C PRO A 470 -27.97 -63.87 -22.90
N GLU A 471 -28.83 -64.63 -22.26
CA GLU A 471 -28.46 -65.61 -21.25
C GLU A 471 -28.27 -66.97 -21.95
N TYR A 472 -27.10 -67.60 -21.79
CA TYR A 472 -26.77 -68.85 -22.47
C TYR A 472 -26.92 -70.06 -21.54
N TYR A 473 -27.19 -71.23 -22.11
CA TYR A 473 -27.24 -72.48 -21.34
C TYR A 473 -25.88 -72.81 -20.70
N SER A 474 -25.96 -73.33 -19.49
CA SER A 474 -24.83 -73.75 -18.65
C SER A 474 -25.02 -75.20 -18.19
N PRO A 475 -23.97 -75.85 -17.65
CA PRO A 475 -24.10 -77.21 -17.10
C PRO A 475 -25.14 -77.33 -15.98
N ALA A 476 -25.49 -76.22 -15.31
CA ALA A 476 -26.52 -76.19 -14.28
C ALA A 476 -27.93 -76.48 -14.83
N ASP A 477 -28.16 -76.18 -16.12
CA ASP A 477 -29.47 -76.29 -16.77
C ASP A 477 -29.75 -77.70 -17.32
N PHE A 478 -28.78 -78.63 -17.27
CA PHE A 478 -28.87 -79.96 -17.91
C PHE A 478 -29.18 -81.09 -16.93
N ALA A 479 -30.32 -81.02 -16.26
CA ALA A 479 -30.84 -82.12 -15.44
C ALA A 479 -31.45 -83.24 -16.32
N ILE A 480 -31.44 -84.49 -15.84
CA ILE A 480 -32.16 -85.57 -16.52
C ILE A 480 -33.67 -85.30 -16.43
N GLY A 481 -34.34 -85.35 -17.57
CA GLY A 481 -35.75 -84.94 -17.73
C GLY A 481 -35.94 -83.45 -18.05
N ALA A 482 -34.89 -82.63 -17.98
CA ALA A 482 -34.98 -81.22 -18.36
C ALA A 482 -35.22 -81.04 -19.87
N ILE A 483 -35.90 -79.95 -20.21
CA ILE A 483 -36.24 -79.58 -21.59
C ILE A 483 -35.29 -78.47 -22.03
N VAL A 484 -34.39 -78.80 -22.96
CA VAL A 484 -33.46 -77.85 -23.57
C VAL A 484 -34.07 -77.37 -24.88
N GLU A 485 -34.52 -76.12 -24.89
CA GLU A 485 -35.05 -75.48 -26.10
C GLU A 485 -33.89 -74.90 -26.92
N VAL A 486 -33.80 -75.33 -28.18
CA VAL A 486 -32.73 -74.97 -29.11
C VAL A 486 -33.35 -74.60 -30.46
N PHE A 487 -33.35 -73.31 -30.80
CA PHE A 487 -33.95 -72.77 -32.04
C PHE A 487 -35.37 -73.32 -32.30
N SER A 488 -36.25 -73.18 -31.30
CA SER A 488 -37.65 -73.65 -31.32
C SER A 488 -37.85 -75.17 -31.33
N HIS A 489 -36.78 -75.97 -31.23
CA HIS A 489 -36.86 -77.42 -31.01
C HIS A 489 -36.64 -77.74 -29.52
N ARG A 490 -37.52 -78.56 -28.94
CA ARG A 490 -37.48 -78.92 -27.52
C ARG A 490 -36.87 -80.31 -27.35
N PHE A 491 -35.70 -80.38 -26.74
CA PHE A 491 -34.99 -81.64 -26.49
C PHE A 491 -35.11 -82.04 -25.02
N VAL A 492 -35.68 -83.21 -24.77
CA VAL A 492 -35.76 -83.76 -23.41
C VAL A 492 -34.54 -84.62 -23.16
N LEU A 493 -33.75 -84.29 -22.15
CA LEU A 493 -32.58 -85.07 -21.74
C LEU A 493 -33.03 -86.37 -21.09
N THR A 494 -32.63 -87.50 -21.63
CA THR A 494 -33.05 -88.83 -21.16
C THR A 494 -31.96 -89.55 -20.37
N ASP A 495 -30.68 -89.30 -20.71
CA ASP A 495 -29.53 -89.97 -20.09
C ASP A 495 -28.26 -89.11 -20.20
N ALA A 496 -27.20 -89.43 -19.45
CA ALA A 496 -25.92 -88.72 -19.47
C ALA A 496 -24.72 -89.68 -19.41
N ASP A 497 -23.58 -89.28 -20.01
CA ASP A 497 -22.34 -90.04 -19.88
C ASP A 497 -21.83 -90.03 -18.42
N ARG A 498 -21.17 -91.12 -17.98
CA ARG A 498 -20.57 -91.19 -16.62
C ARG A 498 -19.58 -90.05 -16.33
N TYR A 499 -18.88 -89.56 -17.36
CA TYR A 499 -17.98 -88.42 -17.23
C TYR A 499 -18.72 -87.15 -16.77
N VAL A 500 -19.98 -86.97 -17.19
CA VAL A 500 -20.80 -85.82 -16.79
C VAL A 500 -20.99 -85.80 -15.28
N LEU A 501 -21.33 -86.94 -14.68
CA LEU A 501 -21.49 -87.03 -13.23
C LEU A 501 -20.18 -86.67 -12.51
N THR A 502 -19.05 -87.27 -12.91
CA THR A 502 -17.75 -86.97 -12.29
C THR A 502 -17.37 -85.50 -12.39
N TYR A 503 -17.73 -84.85 -13.50
CA TYR A 503 -17.47 -83.44 -13.71
C TYR A 503 -18.38 -82.57 -12.82
N LEU A 504 -19.68 -82.82 -12.80
CA LEU A 504 -20.62 -82.03 -12.01
C LEU A 504 -20.36 -82.17 -10.50
N GLU A 505 -19.90 -83.33 -10.03
CA GLU A 505 -19.47 -83.52 -8.64
C GLU A 505 -18.20 -82.71 -8.31
N SER A 506 -17.29 -82.55 -9.26
CA SER A 506 -16.12 -81.69 -9.08
C SER A 506 -16.47 -80.19 -8.99
N VAL A 507 -17.64 -79.79 -9.49
CA VAL A 507 -18.15 -78.41 -9.47
C VAL A 507 -19.49 -78.33 -8.73
N TRP A 508 -19.67 -79.14 -7.69
CA TRP A 508 -20.95 -79.28 -6.99
C TRP A 508 -21.47 -77.94 -6.40
N ASP A 509 -20.57 -77.03 -6.02
CA ASP A 509 -20.91 -75.71 -5.46
C ASP A 509 -21.65 -74.79 -6.45
N GLN A 510 -21.46 -74.96 -7.77
CA GLN A 510 -22.02 -74.08 -8.81
C GLN A 510 -23.25 -74.70 -9.49
N ILE A 511 -23.60 -75.94 -9.14
CA ILE A 511 -24.63 -76.73 -9.80
C ILE A 511 -25.80 -76.95 -8.85
N PRO A 512 -27.06 -76.76 -9.29
CA PRO A 512 -28.23 -77.08 -8.47
C PRO A 512 -28.23 -78.55 -8.03
N SER A 513 -28.54 -78.81 -6.76
CA SER A 513 -28.61 -80.17 -6.21
C SER A 513 -29.55 -81.07 -7.00
N GLN A 514 -30.69 -80.52 -7.44
CA GLN A 514 -31.68 -81.20 -8.29
C GLN A 514 -31.06 -81.77 -9.58
N THR A 515 -30.20 -80.99 -10.24
CA THR A 515 -29.52 -81.38 -11.48
C THR A 515 -28.59 -82.57 -11.22
N LEU A 516 -27.81 -82.49 -10.15
CA LEU A 516 -26.82 -83.50 -9.79
C LEU A 516 -27.49 -84.83 -9.35
N ASP A 517 -28.53 -84.75 -8.52
CA ASP A 517 -29.27 -85.91 -8.03
C ASP A 517 -30.01 -86.65 -9.15
N SER A 518 -30.55 -85.91 -10.13
CA SER A 518 -31.22 -86.50 -11.31
C SER A 518 -30.29 -87.41 -12.13
N ILE A 519 -29.01 -87.04 -12.23
CA ILE A 519 -28.00 -87.80 -12.98
C ILE A 519 -27.53 -89.01 -12.17
N ARG A 520 -27.33 -88.85 -10.85
CA ARG A 520 -26.99 -89.97 -9.94
C ARG A 520 -28.04 -91.07 -10.01
N GLN A 521 -29.31 -90.71 -9.83
CA GLN A 521 -30.41 -91.66 -9.83
C GLN A 521 -30.46 -92.47 -11.13
N LYS A 522 -30.27 -91.85 -12.30
CA LYS A 522 -30.29 -92.58 -13.57
C LYS A 522 -29.10 -93.51 -13.80
N LEU A 523 -27.90 -93.10 -13.39
CA LEU A 523 -26.71 -93.94 -13.54
C LEU A 523 -26.70 -95.13 -12.56
N ASP A 524 -27.30 -94.97 -11.38
CA ASP A 524 -27.46 -96.05 -10.40
C ASP A 524 -28.53 -97.08 -10.83
N GLU A 525 -29.66 -96.62 -11.38
CA GLU A 525 -30.72 -97.48 -11.93
C GLU A 525 -30.21 -98.37 -13.09
N GLY A 526 -29.33 -97.85 -13.96
CA GLY A 526 -28.76 -98.62 -15.08
C GLY A 526 -27.82 -99.77 -14.67
N THR A 527 -27.22 -99.68 -13.48
CA THR A 527 -26.24 -100.66 -12.97
C THR A 527 -26.92 -101.91 -12.38
N THR A 528 -28.20 -101.81 -12.00
CA THR A 528 -28.98 -102.95 -11.49
C THR A 528 -29.49 -103.87 -12.60
N HIS A 529 -29.82 -103.33 -13.79
CA HIS A 529 -30.31 -104.13 -14.92
C HIS A 529 -29.23 -104.92 -15.67
N THR A 530 -27.94 -104.54 -15.60
CA THR A 530 -26.86 -105.26 -16.31
C THR A 530 -26.33 -106.49 -15.57
N ARG A 531 -26.75 -106.75 -14.32
CA ARG A 531 -26.24 -107.86 -13.50
C ARG A 531 -26.94 -109.22 -13.71
N CYS A 532 -27.97 -109.31 -14.57
CA CYS A 532 -28.72 -110.56 -14.80
C CYS A 532 -28.26 -111.41 -16.00
N VAL A 533 -27.21 -111.03 -16.74
CA VAL A 533 -26.68 -111.86 -17.84
C VAL A 533 -25.16 -111.96 -17.70
N HIS A 534 -24.66 -113.18 -17.51
CA HIS A 534 -23.27 -113.58 -17.21
C HIS A 534 -22.94 -113.74 -15.72
N ARG A 535 -23.50 -114.79 -15.11
CA ARG A 535 -22.81 -115.53 -14.05
C ARG A 535 -22.34 -116.86 -14.63
N VAL A 536 -21.14 -116.87 -15.22
CA VAL A 536 -20.39 -118.10 -15.49
C VAL A 536 -19.17 -118.08 -14.59
N HIS A 537 -19.09 -119.12 -13.76
CA HIS A 537 -17.99 -119.45 -12.87
C HIS A 537 -16.63 -119.38 -13.58
N PHE A 538 -15.65 -118.73 -12.94
CA PHE A 538 -14.29 -119.27 -12.89
C PHE A 538 -13.66 -118.93 -11.53
N THR A 539 -13.35 -120.00 -10.81
CA THR A 539 -12.53 -120.07 -9.60
C THR A 539 -11.06 -119.99 -10.00
N PHE A 540 -10.24 -119.25 -9.25
CA PHE A 540 -8.82 -119.59 -9.08
C PHE A 540 -8.33 -119.23 -7.68
N LYS A 541 -7.71 -120.25 -7.06
CA LYS A 541 -7.11 -120.29 -5.74
C LYS A 541 -5.84 -119.45 -5.67
N SER A 542 -5.61 -118.95 -4.45
CA SER A 542 -4.38 -118.56 -3.76
C SER A 542 -3.03 -118.70 -4.46
N LEU A 543 -2.17 -117.70 -4.24
CA LEU A 543 -0.89 -117.91 -3.56
C LEU A 543 -0.43 -116.64 -2.81
N CYS A 544 -0.20 -116.80 -1.50
CA CYS A 544 0.49 -115.84 -0.63
C CYS A 544 1.97 -115.71 -1.03
N ILE A 545 2.58 -114.53 -0.79
CA ILE A 545 3.93 -114.44 -0.22
C ILE A 545 3.95 -113.30 0.82
N GLN A 546 4.28 -113.72 2.04
CA GLN A 546 4.71 -113.05 3.29
C GLN A 546 3.87 -111.94 3.92
#